data_AF-A0A4Y1MCL7-F1
#
_entry.id   AF-A0A4Y1MCL7-F1
#
_cell.length_a   1.000
_cell.length_b   1.000
_cell.length_c   1.000
_cell.angle_alpha   90.00
_cell.angle_beta   90.00
_cell.angle_gamma   90.00
#
_symmetry.space_group_name_H-M   'P 1'
#
loop_
_entity.id
_entity.type
_entity.pdbx_description
1 polymer ?
#
loop_
_entity_poly.entity_id
_entity_poly.type
_entity_poly.pdbx_seq_one_letter_code
_entity_poly.pdbx_strand_id
1 'polypeptide(L)'
;MVVEGGSSRYSPSTGMTAKELCENDDLATSLILDPYLGFITHKMNTKHKPLRGRQEELTALVEKFMKDQCYEDSYAKFLCEDVVRNFLIGKSKENRRIFREHVYRYLRMFDKDAGFKLIPCYRYKCDGQVGGKICSTRKWRKQNRVPMLVGCIAELTKLEEEQLLKPGLNDFSVMFSCRKNCAQLWLGPASFINHDCRPNCKFVSTGRDTACVEVLRDIESNEEITCYYGEDFFGDKNCLCECVTCERRKKGAFQVKDPPGSPELDQGYKFRDTNDRINRMKNQALQSKMSIRVNEAYISGNDAAGGLAILESFCKKPPHLELEPLKTD
;
A
#
# COMPACT_ATOMS: atom_id res chain seq x y z
N MET A 1 35.56 22.00 22.66
CA MET A 1 35.82 20.96 21.62
C MET A 1 34.52 20.74 20.87
N VAL A 2 34.47 21.21 19.64
CA VAL A 2 33.29 21.12 18.77
C VAL A 2 33.27 19.69 18.22
N VAL A 3 32.20 18.95 18.51
CA VAL A 3 31.99 17.61 17.96
C VAL A 3 31.41 17.79 16.55
N GLU A 4 32.26 17.65 15.54
CA GLU A 4 31.85 17.69 14.14
C GLU A 4 30.89 16.53 13.84
N GLY A 5 29.71 16.88 13.32
CA GLY A 5 28.70 15.94 12.88
C GLY A 5 29.21 15.11 11.71
N GLY A 6 29.31 13.79 11.90
CA GLY A 6 29.71 12.87 10.85
C GLY A 6 28.66 12.80 9.76
N SER A 7 28.98 13.34 8.58
CA SER A 7 28.30 13.00 7.33
C SER A 7 28.32 11.47 7.12
N SER A 8 27.18 10.89 6.75
CA SER A 8 27.08 9.48 6.37
C SER A 8 28.07 9.21 5.22
N ARG A 9 29.13 8.44 5.50
CA ARG A 9 30.28 8.24 4.59
C ARG A 9 30.03 7.22 3.46
N TYR A 10 28.79 6.88 3.12
CA TYR A 10 28.52 5.78 2.19
C TYR A 10 27.41 6.08 1.19
N SER A 11 27.74 5.87 -0.09
CA SER A 11 26.80 5.99 -1.21
C SER A 11 25.65 4.98 -1.08
N PRO A 12 24.38 5.39 -1.29
CA PRO A 12 23.23 4.49 -1.30
C PRO A 12 23.37 3.42 -2.38
N SER A 13 22.99 2.18 -2.08
CA SER A 13 22.87 1.05 -3.03
C SER A 13 21.75 1.24 -4.05
N THR A 14 20.70 2.00 -3.72
CA THR A 14 19.73 2.52 -4.71
C THR A 14 20.32 3.63 -5.57
N GLY A 15 21.44 4.22 -5.15
CA GLY A 15 22.08 5.38 -5.76
C GLY A 15 21.34 6.70 -5.53
N MET A 16 20.24 6.72 -4.77
CA MET A 16 19.41 7.92 -4.56
C MET A 16 19.66 8.56 -3.21
N THR A 17 19.91 9.87 -3.21
CA THR A 17 19.72 10.73 -2.03
C THR A 17 18.25 10.77 -1.62
N ALA A 18 17.95 11.21 -0.38
CA ALA A 18 16.57 11.38 0.07
C ALA A 18 15.76 12.31 -0.84
N LYS A 19 16.36 13.42 -1.28
CA LYS A 19 15.74 14.35 -2.22
C LYS A 19 15.44 13.71 -3.57
N GLU A 20 16.38 12.96 -4.15
CA GLU A 20 16.15 12.26 -5.42
C GLU A 20 15.07 11.19 -5.30
N LEU A 21 15.02 10.49 -4.15
CA LEU A 21 13.95 9.53 -3.87
C LEU A 21 12.59 10.23 -3.86
N CYS A 22 12.43 11.36 -3.15
CA CYS A 22 11.20 12.16 -3.16
C CYS A 22 10.78 12.58 -4.57
N GLU A 23 11.71 13.15 -5.36
CA GLU A 23 11.43 13.63 -6.71
C GLU A 23 11.03 12.50 -7.68
N ASN A 24 11.77 11.39 -7.64
CA ASN A 24 11.50 10.24 -8.51
C ASN A 24 10.16 9.58 -8.15
N ASP A 25 9.83 9.50 -6.86
CA ASP A 25 8.60 8.90 -6.38
C ASP A 25 7.36 9.73 -6.73
N ASP A 26 7.41 11.03 -6.47
CA ASP A 26 6.33 11.95 -6.83
C ASP A 26 6.04 11.90 -8.33
N LEU A 27 7.09 11.89 -9.17
CA LEU A 27 6.91 11.82 -10.62
C LEU A 27 6.38 10.45 -11.05
N ALA A 28 6.91 9.34 -10.51
CA ALA A 28 6.45 8.00 -10.87
C ALA A 28 4.98 7.76 -10.48
N THR A 29 4.57 8.17 -9.28
CA THR A 29 3.18 8.06 -8.83
C THR A 29 2.25 8.95 -9.67
N SER A 30 2.68 10.16 -10.04
CA SER A 30 1.90 11.06 -10.90
C SER A 30 1.66 10.54 -12.31
N LEU A 31 2.58 9.74 -12.84
CA LEU A 31 2.50 9.16 -14.18
C LEU A 31 1.67 7.86 -14.20
N ILE A 32 1.80 7.05 -13.15
CA ILE A 32 1.32 5.66 -13.16
C ILE A 32 0.11 5.48 -12.25
N LEU A 33 0.19 5.90 -10.99
CA LEU A 33 -0.84 5.61 -10.00
C LEU A 33 -1.98 6.61 -10.03
N ASP A 34 -1.68 7.91 -10.02
CA ASP A 34 -2.71 8.94 -9.93
C ASP A 34 -3.72 8.88 -11.09
N PRO A 35 -3.30 8.70 -12.37
CA PRO A 35 -4.24 8.56 -13.48
C PRO A 35 -5.08 7.30 -13.36
N TYR A 36 -4.47 6.16 -13.02
CA TYR A 36 -5.15 4.87 -12.89
C TYR A 36 -6.16 4.85 -11.73
N LEU A 37 -5.86 5.52 -10.62
CA LEU A 37 -6.73 5.58 -9.45
C LEU A 37 -7.79 6.68 -9.53
N GLY A 38 -7.59 7.70 -10.38
CA GLY A 38 -8.47 8.84 -10.50
C GLY A 38 -8.36 9.86 -9.36
N PHE A 39 -7.35 9.76 -8.50
CA PHE A 39 -7.05 10.74 -7.44
C PHE A 39 -5.55 10.84 -7.21
N ILE A 40 -5.12 11.93 -6.55
CA ILE A 40 -3.70 12.18 -6.26
C ILE A 40 -3.29 11.37 -5.05
N THR A 41 -2.37 10.40 -5.20
CA THR A 41 -1.79 9.69 -4.05
C THR A 41 -0.88 10.60 -3.24
N HIS A 42 -0.40 10.13 -2.08
CA HIS A 42 0.58 10.85 -1.27
C HIS A 42 1.76 11.36 -2.11
N LYS A 43 2.28 12.55 -1.76
CA LYS A 43 3.40 13.22 -2.42
C LYS A 43 4.33 13.82 -1.38
N MET A 44 5.63 13.74 -1.63
CA MET A 44 6.64 14.40 -0.80
C MET A 44 6.66 15.90 -1.03
N ASN A 45 6.44 16.36 -2.26
CA ASN A 45 6.32 17.78 -2.56
C ASN A 45 4.97 18.33 -2.08
N THR A 46 4.98 19.06 -0.96
CA THR A 46 3.79 19.74 -0.40
C THR A 46 3.13 20.77 -1.31
N LYS A 47 3.76 21.16 -2.43
CA LYS A 47 3.21 22.05 -3.46
C LYS A 47 2.96 21.31 -4.78
N HIS A 48 2.85 19.98 -4.75
CA HIS A 48 2.63 19.17 -5.93
C HIS A 48 1.39 19.63 -6.71
N LYS A 49 1.49 19.61 -8.05
CA LYS A 49 0.39 19.93 -8.96
C LYS A 49 0.14 18.72 -9.88
N PRO A 50 -1.10 18.23 -9.96
CA PRO A 50 -1.43 17.10 -10.83
C PRO A 50 -1.23 17.43 -12.31
N LEU A 51 -0.86 16.41 -13.09
CA LEU A 51 -0.68 16.48 -14.54
C LEU A 51 -2.04 16.57 -15.25
N ARG A 52 -2.57 17.79 -15.46
CA ARG A 52 -3.91 17.98 -16.06
C ARG A 52 -3.93 17.69 -17.56
N GLY A 53 -5.04 17.12 -18.04
CA GLY A 53 -5.34 16.94 -19.47
C GLY A 53 -4.64 15.75 -20.14
N ARG A 54 -3.98 14.89 -19.35
CA ARG A 54 -3.24 13.71 -19.84
C ARG A 54 -3.68 12.42 -19.16
N GLN A 55 -4.70 12.48 -18.30
CA GLN A 55 -5.18 11.36 -17.50
C GLN A 55 -5.56 10.15 -18.35
N GLU A 56 -6.31 10.37 -19.44
CA GLU A 56 -6.77 9.29 -20.32
C GLU A 56 -5.60 8.61 -21.03
N GLU A 57 -4.66 9.40 -21.57
CA GLU A 57 -3.47 8.88 -22.24
C GLU A 57 -2.57 8.08 -21.28
N LEU A 58 -2.31 8.61 -20.09
CA LEU A 58 -1.50 7.93 -19.07
C LEU A 58 -2.19 6.66 -18.56
N THR A 59 -3.51 6.68 -18.37
CA THR A 59 -4.28 5.49 -18.00
C THR A 59 -4.18 4.43 -19.09
N ALA A 60 -4.34 4.81 -20.36
CA ALA A 60 -4.21 3.89 -21.48
C ALA A 60 -2.81 3.27 -21.59
N LEU A 61 -1.74 3.98 -21.21
CA LEU A 61 -0.39 3.40 -21.14
C LEU A 61 -0.28 2.31 -20.07
N VAL A 62 -0.84 2.54 -18.88
CA VAL A 62 -0.86 1.54 -17.80
C VAL A 62 -1.71 0.33 -18.19
N GLU A 63 -2.89 0.55 -18.77
CA GLU A 63 -3.76 -0.54 -19.26
C GLU A 63 -3.10 -1.34 -20.39
N LYS A 64 -2.32 -0.68 -21.26
CA LYS A 64 -1.54 -1.36 -22.29
C LYS A 64 -0.47 -2.24 -21.65
N PHE A 65 0.27 -1.72 -20.66
CA PHE A 65 1.25 -2.51 -19.91
C PHE A 65 0.62 -3.74 -19.23
N MET A 66 -0.58 -3.60 -18.65
CA MET A 66 -1.31 -4.72 -18.06
C MET A 66 -1.60 -5.85 -19.06
N LYS A 67 -1.68 -5.54 -20.36
CA LYS A 67 -1.91 -6.50 -21.45
C LYS A 67 -0.60 -7.08 -22.00
N ASP A 68 0.37 -6.23 -22.32
CA ASP A 68 1.60 -6.64 -23.02
C ASP A 68 2.77 -7.03 -22.10
N GLN A 69 2.77 -6.55 -20.85
CA GLN A 69 3.84 -6.72 -19.86
C GLN A 69 5.22 -6.25 -20.37
N CYS A 70 5.26 -5.30 -21.30
CA CYS A 70 6.50 -4.78 -21.88
C CYS A 70 6.99 -3.53 -21.14
N TYR A 71 7.94 -3.74 -20.22
CA TYR A 71 8.50 -2.69 -19.36
C TYR A 71 9.24 -1.59 -20.14
N GLU A 72 10.14 -1.97 -21.05
CA GLU A 72 10.94 -1.01 -21.82
C GLU A 72 10.05 -0.16 -22.73
N ASP A 73 9.07 -0.76 -23.41
CA ASP A 73 8.14 -0.01 -24.26
C ASP A 73 7.28 0.96 -23.45
N SER A 74 6.78 0.53 -22.29
CA SER A 74 5.99 1.38 -21.40
C SER A 74 6.81 2.57 -20.90
N TYR A 75 8.05 2.33 -20.48
CA TYR A 75 8.96 3.41 -20.07
C TYR A 75 9.32 4.33 -21.23
N ALA A 76 9.58 3.81 -22.43
CA ALA A 76 9.83 4.61 -23.61
C ALA A 76 8.66 5.54 -23.94
N LYS A 77 7.42 5.12 -23.70
CA LYS A 77 6.24 5.99 -23.84
C LYS A 77 6.15 7.06 -22.77
N PHE A 78 6.44 6.74 -21.50
CA PHE A 78 6.53 7.77 -20.46
C PHE A 78 7.64 8.79 -20.73
N LEU A 79 8.75 8.39 -21.38
CA LEU A 79 9.80 9.32 -21.82
C LEU A 79 9.34 10.31 -22.89
N CYS A 80 8.22 10.07 -23.58
CA CYS A 80 7.67 11.03 -24.53
C CYS A 80 6.97 12.21 -23.82
N GLU A 81 6.54 12.04 -22.58
CA GLU A 81 5.86 13.08 -21.81
C GLU A 81 6.81 14.25 -21.49
N ASP A 82 6.37 15.47 -21.80
CA ASP A 82 7.15 16.71 -21.62
C ASP A 82 7.67 16.87 -20.20
N VAL A 83 6.85 16.53 -19.20
CA VAL A 83 7.25 16.60 -17.79
C VAL A 83 8.42 15.67 -17.48
N VAL A 84 8.45 14.48 -18.08
CA VAL A 84 9.52 13.49 -17.90
C VAL A 84 10.76 13.91 -18.65
N ARG A 85 10.61 14.35 -19.91
CA ARG A 85 11.73 14.89 -20.70
C ARG A 85 12.41 16.01 -19.95
N ASN A 86 11.64 17.00 -19.48
CA ASN A 86 12.14 18.15 -18.73
C ASN A 86 12.79 17.75 -17.41
N PHE A 87 12.20 16.81 -16.67
CA PHE A 87 12.78 16.29 -15.42
C PHE A 87 14.16 15.63 -15.64
N LEU A 88 14.35 14.97 -16.78
CA LEU A 88 15.60 14.27 -17.11
C LEU A 88 16.63 15.16 -17.81
N ILE A 89 16.30 16.39 -18.20
CA ILE A 89 17.28 17.36 -18.76
C ILE A 89 18.40 17.57 -17.75
N GLY A 90 19.65 17.45 -18.19
CA GLY A 90 20.83 17.63 -17.35
C GLY A 90 21.12 16.49 -16.35
N LYS A 91 20.22 15.51 -16.17
CA LYS A 91 20.48 14.34 -15.31
C LYS A 91 21.48 13.39 -15.99
N SER A 92 22.43 12.88 -15.20
CA SER A 92 23.46 11.92 -15.61
C SER A 92 22.85 10.61 -16.15
N LYS A 93 23.65 9.82 -16.89
CA LYS A 93 23.25 8.48 -17.36
C LYS A 93 22.80 7.59 -16.19
N GLU A 94 23.48 7.70 -15.05
CA GLU A 94 23.16 6.94 -13.84
C GLU A 94 21.83 7.38 -13.23
N ASN A 95 21.58 8.69 -13.09
CA ASN A 95 20.31 9.19 -12.56
C ASN A 95 19.13 8.84 -13.45
N ARG A 96 19.32 8.79 -14.78
CA ARG A 96 18.31 8.31 -15.72
C ARG A 96 18.02 6.81 -15.54
N ARG A 97 19.06 6.00 -15.32
CA ARG A 97 18.91 4.56 -15.02
C ARG A 97 18.15 4.35 -13.72
N ILE A 98 18.51 5.08 -12.66
CA ILE A 98 17.85 5.03 -11.35
C ILE A 98 16.38 5.39 -11.46
N PHE A 99 16.04 6.48 -12.16
CA PHE A 99 14.66 6.87 -12.38
C PHE A 99 13.87 5.78 -13.13
N ARG A 100 14.44 5.21 -14.19
CA ARG A 100 13.83 4.07 -14.92
C ARG A 100 13.51 2.91 -14.00
N GLU A 101 14.47 2.48 -13.17
CA GLU A 101 14.24 1.38 -12.22
C GLU A 101 13.15 1.73 -11.20
N HIS A 102 12.99 3.01 -10.83
CA HIS A 102 11.91 3.46 -9.95
C HIS A 102 10.54 3.38 -10.63
N VAL A 103 10.44 3.80 -11.89
CA VAL A 103 9.23 3.60 -12.72
C VAL A 103 8.89 2.11 -12.82
N TYR A 104 9.89 1.24 -13.03
CA TYR A 104 9.67 -0.21 -13.08
C TYR A 104 9.10 -0.80 -11.79
N ARG A 105 9.48 -0.27 -10.62
CA ARG A 105 8.88 -0.71 -9.35
C ARG A 105 7.38 -0.43 -9.30
N TYR A 106 6.92 0.70 -9.85
CA TYR A 106 5.50 1.02 -9.93
C TYR A 106 4.77 0.22 -11.02
N LEU A 107 5.39 0.01 -12.19
CA LEU A 107 4.83 -0.88 -13.20
C LEU A 107 4.64 -2.31 -12.67
N ARG A 108 5.56 -2.81 -11.85
CA ARG A 108 5.44 -4.13 -11.20
C ARG A 108 4.20 -4.28 -10.31
N MET A 109 3.53 -3.20 -9.90
CA MET A 109 2.24 -3.28 -9.19
C MET A 109 1.11 -3.78 -10.10
N PHE A 110 1.28 -3.66 -11.41
CA PHE A 110 0.34 -4.06 -12.46
C PHE A 110 0.81 -5.31 -13.21
N ASP A 111 1.90 -5.93 -12.76
CA ASP A 111 2.41 -7.17 -13.32
C ASP A 111 1.47 -8.32 -12.94
N LYS A 112 1.21 -9.23 -13.89
CA LYS A 112 0.32 -10.39 -13.67
C LYS A 112 0.78 -11.28 -12.53
N ASP A 113 2.08 -11.29 -12.23
CA ASP A 113 2.70 -12.11 -11.18
C ASP A 113 2.86 -11.39 -9.84
N ALA A 114 2.47 -10.11 -9.75
CA ALA A 114 2.60 -9.28 -8.56
C ALA A 114 1.89 -9.89 -7.34
N GLY A 115 0.68 -10.40 -7.53
CA GLY A 115 -0.12 -11.04 -6.47
C GLY A 115 -0.71 -10.07 -5.44
N PHE A 116 -0.72 -8.77 -5.76
CA PHE A 116 -1.39 -7.72 -4.99
C PHE A 116 -1.91 -6.63 -5.93
N LYS A 117 -2.74 -5.72 -5.41
CA LYS A 117 -3.21 -4.52 -6.11
C LYS A 117 -3.37 -3.36 -5.15
N LEU A 118 -3.18 -2.15 -5.65
CA LEU A 118 -3.51 -0.92 -4.95
C LEU A 118 -4.99 -0.57 -5.22
N ILE A 119 -5.75 -0.27 -4.18
CA ILE A 119 -7.13 0.21 -4.28
C ILE A 119 -7.36 1.41 -3.36
N PRO A 120 -8.37 2.27 -3.65
CA PRO A 120 -8.73 3.37 -2.77
C PRO A 120 -9.04 2.92 -1.33
N CYS A 121 -8.65 3.74 -0.36
CA CYS A 121 -8.87 3.52 1.07
C CYS A 121 -9.47 4.78 1.69
N TYR A 122 -10.61 4.64 2.37
CA TYR A 122 -11.35 5.76 2.98
C TYR A 122 -11.37 5.69 4.51
N ARG A 123 -10.44 4.92 5.10
CA ARG A 123 -10.48 4.57 6.52
C ARG A 123 -9.88 5.62 7.43
N TYR A 124 -8.73 6.17 7.04
CA TYR A 124 -7.86 6.92 7.94
C TYR A 124 -8.17 8.41 7.86
N LYS A 125 -8.22 9.12 8.99
CA LYS A 125 -8.55 10.56 8.97
C LYS A 125 -7.37 11.43 8.54
N CYS A 126 -6.15 10.98 8.81
CA CYS A 126 -4.93 11.74 8.53
C CYS A 126 -4.68 11.96 7.03
N ASP A 127 -5.20 11.10 6.17
CA ASP A 127 -5.10 11.24 4.70
C ASP A 127 -6.34 11.91 4.08
N GLY A 128 -7.19 12.55 4.90
CA GLY A 128 -8.46 13.12 4.44
C GLY A 128 -9.48 12.06 4.03
N GLN A 129 -9.28 10.80 4.45
CA GLN A 129 -10.06 9.63 4.06
C GLN A 129 -10.02 9.36 2.55
N VAL A 130 -8.94 9.74 1.86
CA VAL A 130 -8.77 9.45 0.42
C VAL A 130 -7.32 8.99 0.19
N GLY A 131 -7.00 7.82 0.75
CA GLY A 131 -5.70 7.17 0.62
C GLY A 131 -5.73 5.93 -0.28
N GLY A 132 -4.64 5.17 -0.24
CA GLY A 132 -4.52 3.88 -0.91
C GLY A 132 -4.32 2.74 0.08
N LYS A 133 -4.68 1.52 -0.31
CA LYS A 133 -4.32 0.30 0.42
C LYS A 133 -3.92 -0.83 -0.51
N ILE A 134 -2.99 -1.65 -0.06
CA ILE A 134 -2.56 -2.85 -0.79
C ILE A 134 -3.44 -4.02 -0.39
N CYS A 135 -4.09 -4.67 -1.35
CA CYS A 135 -4.86 -5.89 -1.14
C CYS A 135 -4.30 -7.04 -1.95
N SER A 136 -4.30 -8.24 -1.38
CA SER A 136 -3.86 -9.44 -2.08
C SER A 136 -4.80 -9.78 -3.23
N THR A 137 -4.27 -10.27 -4.35
CA THR A 137 -5.08 -10.82 -5.46
C THR A 137 -5.09 -12.35 -5.48
N ARG A 138 -4.23 -12.98 -4.66
CA ARG A 138 -4.12 -14.44 -4.52
C ARG A 138 -3.95 -14.86 -3.07
N LYS A 139 -3.96 -16.16 -2.81
CA LYS A 139 -3.58 -16.68 -1.50
C LYS A 139 -2.06 -16.60 -1.33
N TRP A 140 -1.60 -16.12 -0.18
CA TRP A 140 -0.21 -16.21 0.24
C TRP A 140 -0.10 -17.07 1.50
N ARG A 141 0.94 -17.90 1.57
CA ARG A 141 1.24 -18.71 2.74
C ARG A 141 2.23 -17.99 3.65
N LYS A 142 2.18 -18.29 4.95
CA LYS A 142 3.21 -17.88 5.91
C LYS A 142 4.62 -18.12 5.34
N GLN A 143 5.53 -17.18 5.60
CA GLN A 143 6.91 -17.10 5.10
C GLN A 143 7.08 -16.84 3.59
N ASN A 144 6.00 -16.74 2.82
CA ASN A 144 6.13 -16.26 1.44
C ASN A 144 6.63 -14.81 1.43
N ARG A 145 7.43 -14.47 0.43
CA ARG A 145 7.81 -13.09 0.12
C ARG A 145 6.96 -12.56 -1.02
N VAL A 146 6.66 -11.27 -0.99
CA VAL A 146 6.00 -10.55 -2.09
C VAL A 146 7.05 -9.66 -2.77
N PRO A 147 7.85 -10.22 -3.70
CA PRO A 147 9.09 -9.58 -4.17
C PRO A 147 8.87 -8.30 -4.97
N MET A 148 7.68 -8.13 -5.58
CA MET A 148 7.33 -6.94 -6.36
C MET A 148 6.80 -5.79 -5.51
N LEU A 149 6.41 -6.05 -4.25
CA LEU A 149 5.96 -5.03 -3.31
C LEU A 149 7.17 -4.43 -2.57
N VAL A 150 7.90 -3.58 -3.27
CA VAL A 150 9.19 -3.04 -2.84
C VAL A 150 9.05 -1.64 -2.26
N GLY A 151 9.79 -1.36 -1.19
CA GLY A 151 10.08 -0.02 -0.69
C GLY A 151 11.54 0.34 -0.93
N CYS A 152 11.78 1.56 -1.39
CA CYS A 152 13.10 2.21 -1.41
C CYS A 152 13.27 3.04 -0.15
N ILE A 153 14.46 2.96 0.45
CA ILE A 153 14.76 3.54 1.75
C ILE A 153 15.84 4.59 1.57
N ALA A 154 15.62 5.79 2.11
CA ALA A 154 16.67 6.79 2.28
C ALA A 154 16.82 7.11 3.77
N GLU A 155 18.05 7.04 4.28
CA GLU A 155 18.35 7.54 5.62
C GLU A 155 18.37 9.06 5.60
N LEU A 156 17.75 9.68 6.59
CA LEU A 156 17.72 11.13 6.74
C LEU A 156 18.71 11.56 7.82
N THR A 157 19.57 12.52 7.46
CA THR A 157 20.23 13.35 8.47
C THR A 157 19.22 14.29 9.13
N LYS A 158 19.53 14.82 10.33
CA LYS A 158 18.67 15.81 10.99
C LYS A 158 18.38 17.03 10.12
N LEU A 159 19.40 17.49 9.38
CA LEU A 159 19.26 18.61 8.46
C LEU A 159 18.32 18.29 7.29
N GLU A 160 18.43 17.09 6.71
CA GLU A 160 17.51 16.65 5.65
C GLU A 160 16.09 16.45 6.17
N GLU A 161 15.93 15.95 7.40
CA GLU A 161 14.64 15.82 8.07
C GLU A 161 13.95 17.18 8.19
N GLU A 162 14.65 18.19 8.72
CA GLU A 162 14.14 19.57 8.86
C GLU A 162 13.84 20.25 7.51
N GLN A 163 14.60 19.93 6.46
CA GLN A 163 14.46 20.55 5.14
C GLN A 163 13.39 19.89 4.26
N LEU A 164 13.28 18.56 4.32
CA LEU A 164 12.41 17.78 3.44
C LEU A 164 11.04 17.52 4.05
N LEU A 165 10.96 17.35 5.38
CA LEU A 165 9.72 16.94 6.04
C LEU A 165 8.96 18.12 6.63
N LYS A 166 7.64 18.02 6.54
CA LYS A 166 6.66 18.90 7.17
C LYS A 166 5.69 18.02 7.93
N PRO A 167 5.67 18.12 9.27
CA PRO A 167 4.84 17.27 10.11
C PRO A 167 3.37 17.28 9.69
N GLY A 168 2.79 16.08 9.56
CA GLY A 168 1.40 15.86 9.17
C GLY A 168 1.08 16.11 7.69
N LEU A 169 2.06 16.41 6.84
CA LEU A 169 1.86 16.64 5.41
C LEU A 169 2.58 15.61 4.54
N ASN A 170 3.89 15.40 4.76
CA ASN A 170 4.72 14.52 3.92
C ASN A 170 5.63 13.57 4.73
N ASP A 171 5.31 13.36 6.01
CA ASP A 171 5.96 12.41 6.93
C ASP A 171 5.21 11.06 7.02
N PHE A 172 4.30 10.80 6.08
CA PHE A 172 3.40 9.63 6.07
C PHE A 172 4.11 8.27 6.03
N SER A 173 5.37 8.21 5.58
CA SER A 173 6.15 6.98 5.45
C SER A 173 7.57 7.10 6.03
N VAL A 174 7.70 7.88 7.10
CA VAL A 174 8.96 8.03 7.83
C VAL A 174 8.97 7.11 9.04
N MET A 175 9.95 6.19 9.09
CA MET A 175 10.13 5.25 10.20
C MET A 175 11.45 5.49 10.91
N PHE A 176 11.47 5.34 12.24
CA PHE A 176 12.70 5.47 13.01
C PHE A 176 13.44 4.13 13.10
N SER A 177 14.74 4.14 12.78
CA SER A 177 15.60 2.96 12.93
C SER A 177 16.35 3.01 14.26
N CYS A 178 15.95 2.22 15.26
CA CYS A 178 16.67 2.16 16.53
C CYS A 178 18.12 1.67 16.38
N ARG A 179 18.38 0.79 15.39
CA ARG A 179 19.73 0.27 15.12
C ARG A 179 20.67 1.34 14.57
N LYS A 180 20.17 2.19 13.67
CA LYS A 180 20.96 3.24 13.01
C LYS A 180 20.85 4.60 13.72
N ASN A 181 19.92 4.70 14.65
CA ASN A 181 19.59 5.91 15.39
C ASN A 181 19.30 7.11 14.46
N CYS A 182 18.53 6.86 13.41
CA CYS A 182 18.14 7.87 12.42
C CYS A 182 16.73 7.61 11.86
N ALA A 183 16.13 8.69 11.34
CA ALA A 183 14.91 8.60 10.56
C ALA A 183 15.21 7.99 9.19
N GLN A 184 14.29 7.20 8.68
CA GLN A 184 14.34 6.59 7.36
C GLN A 184 13.07 6.93 6.61
N LEU A 185 13.21 7.52 5.42
CA LEU A 185 12.13 7.75 4.48
C LEU A 185 11.92 6.50 3.63
N TRP A 186 10.68 6.00 3.58
CA TRP A 186 10.31 4.82 2.80
C TRP A 186 9.34 5.22 1.68
N LEU A 187 9.74 5.05 0.43
CA LEU A 187 8.90 5.33 -0.74
C LEU A 187 8.86 4.13 -1.70
N GLY A 188 8.15 4.23 -2.82
CA GLY A 188 7.85 3.10 -3.70
C GLY A 188 6.57 2.35 -3.32
N PRO A 189 6.21 1.26 -4.04
CA PRO A 189 4.97 0.51 -3.83
C PRO A 189 4.64 0.14 -2.37
N ALA A 190 5.66 -0.18 -1.57
CA ALA A 190 5.47 -0.58 -0.17
C ALA A 190 5.06 0.58 0.77
N SER A 191 5.18 1.86 0.37
CA SER A 191 4.69 3.01 1.14
C SER A 191 3.16 3.07 1.24
N PHE A 192 2.44 2.30 0.41
CA PHE A 192 0.98 2.17 0.42
C PHE A 192 0.46 1.04 1.33
N ILE A 193 1.35 0.31 2.00
CA ILE A 193 0.96 -0.73 2.96
C ILE A 193 0.56 -0.06 4.26
N ASN A 194 -0.70 -0.20 4.67
CA ASN A 194 -1.20 0.39 5.89
C ASN A 194 -0.70 -0.32 7.16
N HIS A 195 -0.77 0.42 8.27
CA HIS A 195 -0.50 -0.13 9.60
C HIS A 195 -1.64 -0.99 10.12
N ASP A 196 -1.31 -2.13 10.74
CA ASP A 196 -2.19 -2.79 11.71
C ASP A 196 -1.39 -3.29 12.92
N CYS A 197 -1.91 -3.09 14.14
CA CYS A 197 -1.25 -3.55 15.38
C CYS A 197 -1.16 -5.08 15.50
N ARG A 198 -1.85 -5.83 14.63
CA ARG A 198 -1.67 -7.26 14.43
C ARG A 198 -1.56 -7.52 12.91
N PRO A 199 -0.39 -7.22 12.32
CA PRO A 199 -0.22 -7.26 10.89
C PRO A 199 -0.23 -8.70 10.34
N ASN A 200 -0.40 -8.84 9.02
CA ASN A 200 -0.16 -10.11 8.33
C ASN A 200 1.18 -10.16 7.60
N CYS A 201 1.90 -9.05 7.50
CA CYS A 201 3.23 -8.97 6.91
C CYS A 201 4.22 -8.23 7.83
N LYS A 202 5.51 -8.40 7.53
CA LYS A 202 6.59 -7.56 8.05
C LYS A 202 7.50 -7.14 6.90
N PHE A 203 8.19 -6.01 7.06
CA PHE A 203 9.24 -5.62 6.14
C PHE A 203 10.47 -6.51 6.31
N VAL A 204 11.07 -6.92 5.20
CA VAL A 204 12.33 -7.64 5.15
C VAL A 204 13.26 -6.96 4.15
N SER A 205 14.52 -6.80 4.53
CA SER A 205 15.53 -6.18 3.67
C SER A 205 15.81 -7.08 2.45
N THR A 206 15.85 -6.46 1.27
CA THR A 206 16.26 -7.09 0.00
C THR A 206 17.60 -6.54 -0.50
N GLY A 207 18.23 -5.69 0.30
CA GLY A 207 19.47 -4.97 0.01
C GLY A 207 19.68 -3.88 1.06
N ARG A 208 20.72 -3.05 0.88
CA ARG A 208 21.01 -1.98 1.86
C ARG A 208 19.88 -0.96 1.95
N ASP A 209 19.32 -0.55 0.80
CA ASP A 209 18.34 0.55 0.70
C ASP A 209 17.02 0.13 0.04
N THR A 210 16.73 -1.18 0.08
CA THR A 210 15.45 -1.72 -0.39
C THR A 210 14.93 -2.77 0.57
N ALA A 211 13.60 -2.84 0.65
CA ALA A 211 12.90 -3.86 1.39
C ALA A 211 11.69 -4.35 0.59
N CYS A 212 11.28 -5.59 0.84
CA CYS A 212 9.98 -6.10 0.43
C CYS A 212 9.22 -6.62 1.66
N VAL A 213 8.12 -7.33 1.46
CA VAL A 213 7.35 -7.91 2.56
C VAL A 213 7.43 -9.43 2.63
N GLU A 214 7.46 -9.93 3.87
CA GLU A 214 7.34 -11.34 4.21
C GLU A 214 6.06 -11.58 5.00
N VAL A 215 5.34 -12.63 4.63
CA VAL A 215 4.02 -13.00 5.16
C VAL A 215 4.18 -13.69 6.53
N LEU A 216 3.52 -13.17 7.56
CA LEU A 216 3.56 -13.67 8.94
C LEU A 216 2.53 -14.78 9.22
N ARG A 217 1.42 -14.75 8.48
CA ARG A 217 0.30 -15.70 8.54
C ARG A 217 -0.36 -15.77 7.18
N ASP A 218 -1.03 -16.87 6.87
CA ASP A 218 -1.74 -17.01 5.60
C ASP A 218 -2.67 -15.80 5.34
N ILE A 219 -2.63 -15.33 4.09
CA ILE A 219 -3.39 -14.18 3.58
C ILE A 219 -4.31 -14.71 2.48
N GLU A 220 -5.60 -14.46 2.62
CA GLU A 220 -6.57 -14.84 1.59
C GLU A 220 -6.65 -13.78 0.47
N SER A 221 -7.18 -14.18 -0.69
CA SER A 221 -7.43 -13.21 -1.77
C SER A 221 -8.38 -12.10 -1.29
N ASN A 222 -8.12 -10.87 -1.72
CA ASN A 222 -8.76 -9.62 -1.29
C ASN A 222 -8.51 -9.21 0.17
N GLU A 223 -7.72 -9.95 0.95
CA GLU A 223 -7.28 -9.48 2.26
C GLU A 223 -6.25 -8.34 2.11
N GLU A 224 -6.39 -7.30 2.92
CA GLU A 224 -5.44 -6.18 2.96
C GLU A 224 -4.09 -6.64 3.50
N ILE A 225 -3.01 -6.30 2.80
CA ILE A 225 -1.64 -6.51 3.26
C ILE A 225 -1.31 -5.37 4.23
N THR A 226 -0.95 -5.72 5.46
CA THR A 226 -0.66 -4.75 6.52
C THR A 226 0.67 -5.08 7.20
N CYS A 227 1.38 -4.03 7.62
CA CYS A 227 2.62 -4.12 8.39
C CYS A 227 2.49 -3.40 9.73
N TYR A 228 3.45 -3.62 10.62
CA TYR A 228 3.57 -2.85 11.86
C TYR A 228 4.68 -1.81 11.69
N TYR A 229 4.35 -0.54 11.82
CA TYR A 229 5.29 0.57 11.60
C TYR A 229 6.23 0.82 12.79
N GLY A 230 5.73 0.62 14.01
CA GLY A 230 6.44 0.97 15.23
C GLY A 230 5.49 1.15 16.41
N GLU A 231 6.03 1.25 17.62
CA GLU A 231 5.27 1.36 18.86
C GLU A 231 4.61 2.72 19.06
N ASP A 232 5.26 3.79 18.60
CA ASP A 232 4.82 5.17 18.84
C ASP A 232 4.56 5.93 17.53
N PHE A 233 4.26 5.22 16.43
CA PHE A 233 4.04 5.87 15.13
C PHE A 233 2.81 6.78 15.16
N PHE A 234 1.71 6.31 15.77
CA PHE A 234 0.49 7.08 15.95
C PHE A 234 0.39 7.64 17.38
N GLY A 235 1.41 8.40 17.78
CA GLY A 235 1.59 8.90 19.15
C GLY A 235 1.97 7.81 20.14
N ASP A 236 2.19 8.19 21.39
CA ASP A 236 2.65 7.29 22.46
C ASP A 236 1.80 6.01 22.53
N LYS A 237 2.47 4.85 22.44
CA LYS A 237 1.87 3.52 22.42
C LYS A 237 0.76 3.35 21.38
N ASN A 238 0.89 4.04 20.24
CA ASN A 238 -0.09 4.09 19.16
C ASN A 238 -1.50 4.51 19.64
N CYS A 239 -1.57 5.45 20.58
CA CYS A 239 -2.83 5.93 21.16
C CYS A 239 -3.78 6.58 20.13
N LEU A 240 -3.28 7.00 18.96
CA LEU A 240 -4.07 7.54 17.86
C LEU A 240 -4.28 6.54 16.70
N CYS A 241 -3.90 5.27 16.87
CA CYS A 241 -3.97 4.29 15.78
C CYS A 241 -5.42 3.92 15.43
N GLU A 242 -5.75 4.03 14.14
CA GLU A 242 -7.06 3.76 13.57
C GLU A 242 -7.16 2.38 12.88
N CYS A 243 -6.24 1.45 13.12
CA CYS A 243 -6.27 0.14 12.46
C CYS A 243 -7.45 -0.75 12.88
N VAL A 244 -7.75 -1.78 12.08
CA VAL A 244 -8.88 -2.71 12.31
C VAL A 244 -8.71 -3.48 13.62
N THR A 245 -7.46 -3.82 13.97
CA THR A 245 -7.18 -4.46 15.27
C THR A 245 -7.48 -3.54 16.45
N CYS A 246 -7.15 -2.26 16.38
CA CYS A 246 -7.46 -1.28 17.43
C CYS A 246 -8.98 -1.09 17.57
N GLU A 247 -9.69 -0.99 16.46
CA GLU A 247 -11.16 -0.88 16.45
C GLU A 247 -11.83 -2.07 17.12
N ARG A 248 -11.42 -3.31 16.76
CA ARG A 248 -11.93 -4.55 17.38
C ARG A 248 -11.65 -4.60 18.88
N ARG A 249 -10.48 -4.11 19.31
CA ARG A 249 -10.02 -4.18 20.71
C ARG A 249 -10.42 -2.97 21.55
N LYS A 250 -11.08 -1.96 20.97
CA LYS A 250 -11.37 -0.66 21.61
C LYS A 250 -10.10 -0.02 22.18
N LYS A 251 -9.04 -0.01 21.38
CA LYS A 251 -7.73 0.61 21.67
C LYS A 251 -7.42 1.70 20.65
N GLY A 252 -6.29 2.39 20.83
CA GLY A 252 -5.88 3.48 19.94
C GLY A 252 -6.95 4.56 19.91
N ALA A 253 -7.26 5.07 18.73
CA ALA A 253 -8.28 6.09 18.54
C ALA A 253 -9.71 5.67 18.95
N PHE A 254 -9.93 4.37 19.21
CA PHE A 254 -11.23 3.80 19.59
C PHE A 254 -11.35 3.50 21.09
N GLN A 255 -10.39 3.93 21.90
CA GLN A 255 -10.48 3.82 23.35
C GLN A 255 -11.57 4.77 23.86
N VAL A 256 -12.58 4.21 24.54
CA VAL A 256 -13.58 5.01 25.24
C VAL A 256 -12.91 5.57 26.49
N LYS A 257 -12.94 6.89 26.67
CA LYS A 257 -12.57 7.50 27.95
C LYS A 257 -13.75 7.25 28.89
N ASP A 258 -13.61 6.28 29.79
CA ASP A 258 -14.59 6.13 30.86
C ASP A 258 -14.65 7.42 31.68
N PRO A 259 -15.83 7.80 32.20
CA PRO A 259 -15.93 8.91 33.13
C PRO A 259 -15.00 8.67 34.33
N PRO A 260 -14.33 9.71 34.85
CA PRO A 260 -13.42 9.55 35.98
C PRO A 260 -14.15 8.94 37.17
N GLY A 261 -13.76 7.73 37.58
CA GLY A 261 -14.32 7.02 38.75
C GLY A 261 -14.91 5.63 38.50
N SER A 262 -14.88 5.10 37.27
CA SER A 262 -15.27 3.69 37.05
C SER A 262 -14.24 2.74 37.69
N PRO A 263 -14.65 1.73 38.48
CA PRO A 263 -13.73 0.73 39.02
C PRO A 263 -13.00 0.05 37.87
N GLU A 264 -11.68 -0.13 37.98
CA GLU A 264 -10.96 -1.07 37.12
C GLU A 264 -11.55 -2.47 37.37
N LEU A 265 -12.54 -2.86 36.57
CA LEU A 265 -13.05 -4.22 36.55
C LEU A 265 -11.88 -5.10 36.13
N ASP A 266 -11.41 -5.91 37.08
CA ASP A 266 -10.40 -6.94 36.91
C ASP A 266 -10.62 -7.63 35.56
N GLN A 267 -9.66 -7.42 34.66
CA GLN A 267 -9.73 -7.92 33.30
C GLN A 267 -9.44 -9.42 33.35
N GLY A 268 -10.45 -10.20 33.75
CA GLY A 268 -10.41 -11.66 33.71
C GLY A 268 -9.90 -12.19 32.37
N TYR A 269 -9.47 -13.44 32.35
CA TYR A 269 -8.82 -14.09 31.21
C TYR A 269 -9.45 -13.72 29.85
N LYS A 270 -8.77 -12.82 29.11
CA LYS A 270 -9.18 -12.44 27.76
C LYS A 270 -8.68 -13.50 26.79
N PHE A 271 -9.61 -14.17 26.13
CA PHE A 271 -9.26 -15.12 25.08
C PHE A 271 -8.39 -14.46 24.00
N ARG A 272 -7.29 -15.11 23.62
CA ARG A 272 -6.43 -14.66 22.52
C ARG A 272 -7.20 -14.60 21.21
N ASP A 273 -7.05 -13.50 20.48
CA ASP A 273 -7.52 -13.42 19.09
C ASP A 273 -6.71 -14.42 18.24
N THR A 274 -7.21 -15.62 17.95
CA THR A 274 -6.61 -16.51 16.94
C THR A 274 -7.07 -16.11 15.54
N ASN A 275 -6.31 -16.48 14.49
CA ASN A 275 -6.72 -16.20 13.10
C ASN A 275 -8.08 -16.85 12.80
N ASP A 276 -8.27 -18.09 13.24
CA ASP A 276 -9.53 -18.84 13.04
C ASP A 276 -10.72 -18.16 13.70
N ARG A 277 -10.53 -17.55 14.88
CA ARG A 277 -11.59 -16.80 15.55
C ARG A 277 -11.97 -15.55 14.76
N ILE A 278 -10.99 -14.78 14.29
CA ILE A 278 -11.25 -13.58 13.47
C ILE A 278 -11.95 -13.95 12.18
N ASN A 279 -11.49 -14.99 11.48
CA ASN A 279 -12.08 -15.42 10.22
C ASN A 279 -13.52 -15.90 10.41
N ARG A 280 -13.82 -16.62 11.50
CA ARG A 280 -15.21 -16.99 11.86
C ARG A 280 -16.08 -15.76 12.09
N MET A 281 -15.61 -14.78 12.86
CA MET A 281 -16.36 -13.53 13.10
C MET A 281 -16.59 -12.73 11.82
N LYS A 282 -15.58 -12.65 10.94
CA LYS A 282 -15.72 -12.00 9.61
C LYS A 282 -16.78 -12.71 8.75
N ASN A 283 -16.75 -14.03 8.71
CA ASN A 283 -17.73 -14.82 7.94
C ASN A 283 -19.15 -14.66 8.49
N GLN A 284 -19.31 -14.64 9.81
CA GLN A 284 -20.61 -14.37 10.46
C GLN A 284 -21.11 -12.95 10.13
N ALA A 285 -20.23 -11.95 10.14
CA ALA A 285 -20.59 -10.57 9.78
C ALA A 285 -20.94 -10.41 8.29
N LEU A 286 -20.30 -11.18 7.40
CA LEU A 286 -20.66 -11.22 5.98
C LEU A 286 -22.01 -11.88 5.76
N GLN A 287 -22.27 -13.00 6.43
CA GLN A 287 -23.56 -13.71 6.39
C GLN A 287 -24.69 -12.83 6.93
N SER A 288 -24.48 -12.10 8.02
CA SER A 288 -25.49 -11.19 8.57
C SER A 288 -25.78 -10.02 7.61
N LYS A 289 -24.76 -9.40 7.01
CA LYS A 289 -24.95 -8.37 5.98
C LYS A 289 -25.68 -8.88 4.74
N MET A 290 -25.41 -10.11 4.30
CA MET A 290 -26.16 -10.76 3.23
C MET A 290 -27.62 -10.98 3.63
N SER A 291 -27.88 -11.48 4.85
CA SER A 291 -29.26 -11.69 5.32
C SER A 291 -30.07 -10.39 5.43
N ILE A 292 -29.43 -9.28 5.82
CA ILE A 292 -30.06 -7.95 5.87
C ILE A 292 -30.45 -7.49 4.45
N ARG A 293 -29.54 -7.63 3.47
CA ARG A 293 -29.83 -7.26 2.07
C ARG A 293 -30.91 -8.14 1.43
N VAL A 294 -30.96 -9.43 1.76
CA VAL A 294 -32.03 -10.33 1.30
C VAL A 294 -33.38 -9.90 1.90
N ASN A 295 -33.41 -9.53 3.19
CA ASN A 295 -34.63 -9.03 3.82
C ASN A 295 -35.07 -7.67 3.24
N GLU A 296 -34.14 -6.75 2.97
CA GLU A 296 -34.46 -5.46 2.32
C GLU A 296 -35.03 -5.65 0.90
N ALA A 297 -34.49 -6.62 0.14
CA ALA A 297 -35.02 -6.97 -1.19
C ALA A 297 -36.40 -7.66 -1.12
N TYR A 298 -36.66 -8.43 -0.05
CA TYR A 298 -37.96 -9.06 0.18
C TYR A 298 -39.04 -8.04 0.59
N ILE A 299 -38.66 -7.01 1.34
CA ILE A 299 -39.56 -5.92 1.79
C ILE A 299 -39.88 -4.96 0.64
N SER A 300 -38.97 -4.78 -0.34
CA SER A 300 -39.18 -3.87 -1.49
C SER A 300 -40.03 -4.44 -2.63
N GLY A 301 -40.60 -5.64 -2.47
CA GLY A 301 -41.67 -6.15 -3.34
C GLY A 301 -41.24 -6.54 -4.76
N ASN A 302 -39.96 -6.78 -5.02
CA ASN A 302 -39.54 -7.40 -6.29
C ASN A 302 -39.73 -8.92 -6.20
N ASP A 303 -40.65 -9.43 -7.03
CA ASP A 303 -41.06 -10.84 -7.10
C ASP A 303 -39.91 -11.85 -6.92
N ALA A 304 -40.15 -12.85 -6.07
CA ALA A 304 -39.22 -13.89 -5.65
C ALA A 304 -38.59 -14.72 -6.80
N ALA A 305 -39.08 -14.57 -8.04
CA ALA A 305 -38.50 -15.18 -9.23
C ALA A 305 -37.30 -14.39 -9.83
N GLY A 306 -37.23 -13.06 -9.61
CA GLY A 306 -36.15 -12.21 -10.13
C GLY A 306 -34.89 -12.21 -9.25
N GLY A 307 -35.05 -12.41 -7.94
CA GLY A 307 -33.93 -12.44 -6.99
C GLY A 307 -33.01 -13.65 -7.11
N LEU A 308 -33.54 -14.81 -7.55
CA LEU A 308 -32.74 -16.02 -7.77
C LEU A 308 -31.83 -15.91 -9.00
N ALA A 309 -32.26 -15.17 -10.04
CA ALA A 309 -31.47 -14.96 -11.25
C ALA A 309 -30.23 -14.07 -11.03
N ILE A 310 -30.29 -13.16 -10.05
CA ILE A 310 -29.13 -12.34 -9.66
C ILE A 310 -28.12 -13.20 -8.87
N LEU A 311 -28.59 -14.16 -8.07
CA LEU A 311 -27.73 -15.07 -7.29
C LEU A 311 -26.94 -16.06 -8.17
N GLU A 312 -27.50 -16.55 -9.28
CA GLU A 312 -26.79 -17.48 -10.18
C GLU A 312 -25.67 -16.82 -11.00
N SER A 313 -25.69 -15.49 -11.20
CA SER A 313 -24.64 -14.81 -11.96
C SER A 313 -23.33 -14.62 -11.18
N PHE A 314 -23.38 -14.66 -9.85
CA PHE A 314 -22.20 -14.56 -8.98
C PHE A 314 -21.54 -15.91 -8.63
N CYS A 315 -22.17 -17.04 -8.97
CA CYS A 315 -21.67 -18.40 -8.69
C CYS A 315 -21.26 -19.20 -9.93
N LYS A 316 -21.31 -18.64 -11.15
CA LYS A 316 -20.73 -19.31 -12.32
C LYS A 316 -19.20 -19.27 -12.22
N LYS A 317 -18.60 -20.45 -12.04
CA LYS A 317 -17.19 -20.70 -12.39
C LYS A 317 -16.95 -20.13 -13.80
N PRO A 318 -15.78 -19.51 -14.08
CA PRO A 318 -15.43 -19.18 -15.45
C PRO A 318 -15.51 -20.46 -16.30
N PRO A 319 -15.97 -20.39 -17.57
CA PRO A 319 -15.98 -21.55 -18.43
C PRO A 319 -14.56 -22.10 -18.53
N HIS A 320 -14.41 -23.39 -18.25
CA HIS A 320 -13.22 -24.15 -18.60
C HIS A 320 -12.95 -23.89 -20.10
N LEU A 321 -11.74 -23.44 -20.44
CA LEU A 321 -11.22 -23.67 -21.77
C LEU A 321 -11.17 -25.19 -21.96
N GLU A 322 -12.04 -25.71 -22.81
CA GLU A 322 -11.86 -27.03 -23.40
C GLU A 322 -10.56 -26.98 -24.21
N LEU A 323 -9.57 -27.74 -23.75
CA LEU A 323 -8.42 -28.10 -24.55
C LEU A 323 -8.93 -29.04 -25.65
N GLU A 324 -8.83 -28.62 -26.91
CA GLU A 324 -9.02 -29.53 -28.04
C GLU A 324 -8.03 -30.70 -27.93
N PRO A 325 -8.46 -31.95 -28.19
CA PRO A 325 -7.55 -33.08 -28.16
C PRO A 325 -6.56 -33.00 -29.33
N LEU A 326 -5.29 -33.24 -29.03
CA LEU A 326 -4.25 -33.50 -30.04
C LEU A 326 -4.75 -34.58 -31.00
N LYS A 327 -4.90 -34.21 -32.28
CA LYS A 327 -4.93 -35.18 -33.35
C LYS A 327 -3.54 -35.78 -33.49
N THR A 328 -3.43 -37.05 -33.15
CA THR A 328 -2.36 -37.93 -33.62
C THR A 328 -2.68 -38.28 -35.07
N ASP A 329 -1.79 -37.90 -35.98
CA ASP A 329 -1.37 -38.67 -37.15
C ASP A 329 0.07 -38.26 -37.49
#